data_AF-A0A2Z4PPV0-F1
#
_entry.id   AF-A0A2Z4PPV0-F1
#
_cell.length_a   1.000
_cell.length_b   1.000
_cell.length_c   1.000
_cell.angle_alpha   90.00
_cell.angle_beta   90.00
_cell.angle_gamma   90.00
#
_symmetry.space_group_name_H-M   'P 1'
#
loop_
_entity.id
_entity.type
_entity.pdbx_description
1 polymer ?
#
loop_
_entity_poly.entity_id
_entity_poly.type
_entity_poly.pdbx_seq_one_letter_code
_entity_poly.pdbx_strand_id
1 'polypeptide(L)'
;MNENITPKKWIGKKKEGEIYRFQLFLSEKNINPDQIQRDTGVTVRTITNSIYEGKPLGAKLLREVHAKYGVSIDWLVSGKGQMFVDSPDYHLKISEPSSEYVADDPRFNRVIGLVQEFMMNADDDEKTWLETQMKFNIAQFKQFLSNK
;
A
#
# COMPACT_ATOMS: atom_id res chain seq x y z
N MET A 1 -27.80 -7.44 17.19
CA MET A 1 -27.54 -6.09 17.72
C MET A 1 -26.33 -5.56 16.98
N ASN A 2 -26.54 -4.64 16.04
CA ASN A 2 -25.48 -4.04 15.22
C ASN A 2 -24.85 -2.91 16.02
N GLU A 3 -23.63 -3.10 16.51
CA GLU A 3 -22.83 -2.01 17.06
C GLU A 3 -22.32 -1.15 15.89
N ASN A 4 -23.09 -0.10 15.58
CA ASN A 4 -22.61 1.01 14.78
C ASN A 4 -21.40 1.62 15.50
N ILE A 5 -20.23 1.51 14.87
CA ILE A 5 -18.99 2.13 15.31
C ILE A 5 -19.23 3.65 15.32
N THR A 6 -19.67 4.17 16.44
CA THR A 6 -19.80 5.61 16.65
C THR A 6 -18.43 6.10 17.10
N PRO A 7 -17.76 6.98 16.34
CA PRO A 7 -16.44 7.46 16.74
C PRO A 7 -16.55 8.24 18.04
N LYS A 8 -15.92 7.75 19.11
CA LYS A 8 -15.71 8.54 20.33
C LYS A 8 -14.94 9.81 19.95
N LYS A 9 -15.55 10.98 20.20
CA LYS A 9 -15.01 12.35 20.16
C LYS A 9 -13.51 12.41 19.81
N TRP A 10 -13.21 12.52 18.52
CA TRP A 10 -11.83 12.76 18.06
C TRP A 10 -11.46 14.20 18.40
N ILE A 11 -10.66 14.32 19.45
CA ILE A 11 -9.94 15.54 19.84
C ILE A 11 -9.09 15.98 18.65
N GLY A 12 -9.32 17.21 18.22
CA GLY A 12 -8.95 17.70 16.90
C GLY A 12 -7.46 17.64 16.56
N LYS A 13 -7.19 17.43 15.27
CA LYS A 13 -6.16 18.06 14.43
C LYS A 13 -6.24 17.42 13.03
N LYS A 14 -5.94 18.22 12.00
CA LYS A 14 -5.93 17.95 10.54
C LYS A 14 -6.32 16.53 10.08
N LYS A 15 -7.40 16.45 9.30
CA LYS A 15 -7.87 15.24 8.59
C LYS A 15 -6.93 14.89 7.43
N GLU A 16 -5.69 14.51 7.74
CA GLU A 16 -4.65 14.19 6.76
C GLU A 16 -3.88 12.96 7.24
N GLY A 17 -3.58 12.03 6.33
CA GLY A 17 -2.76 10.86 6.63
C GLY A 17 -3.40 9.53 6.24
N GLU A 18 -2.57 8.48 6.30
CA GLU A 18 -2.90 7.14 5.84
C GLU A 18 -4.09 6.52 6.58
N ILE A 19 -4.11 6.66 7.91
CA ILE A 19 -5.17 6.10 8.75
C ILE A 19 -6.51 6.80 8.51
N TYR A 20 -6.50 8.11 8.31
CA TYR A 20 -7.71 8.87 7.97
C TYR A 20 -8.29 8.40 6.62
N ARG A 21 -7.44 8.21 5.61
CA ARG A 21 -7.87 7.70 4.30
C ARG A 21 -8.39 6.27 4.38
N PHE A 22 -7.76 5.44 5.21
CA PHE A 22 -8.26 4.10 5.47
C PHE A 22 -9.65 4.13 6.11
N GLN A 23 -9.88 4.97 7.13
CA GLN A 23 -11.20 5.17 7.73
C GLN A 23 -12.24 5.68 6.71
N LEU A 24 -11.83 6.58 5.81
CA LEU A 24 -12.70 7.07 4.73
C LEU A 24 -13.11 5.93 3.78
N PHE A 25 -12.16 5.08 3.39
CA PHE A 25 -12.44 3.87 2.62
C PHE A 25 -13.44 2.93 3.33
N LEU A 26 -13.26 2.68 4.63
CA LEU A 26 -14.17 1.84 5.42
C LEU A 26 -15.59 2.40 5.43
N SER A 27 -15.70 3.73 5.59
CA SER A 27 -16.98 4.43 5.57
C SER A 27 -17.65 4.36 4.20
N GLU A 28 -16.90 4.58 3.12
CA GLU A 28 -17.40 4.58 1.75
C GLU A 28 -17.93 3.20 1.33
N LYS A 29 -17.23 2.12 1.72
CA LYS A 29 -17.66 0.75 1.45
C LYS A 29 -18.61 0.19 2.50
N ASN A 30 -18.90 0.93 3.57
CA ASN A 30 -19.67 0.48 4.73
C ASN A 30 -19.19 -0.88 5.28
N ILE A 31 -17.87 -1.04 5.41
CA ILE A 31 -17.22 -2.26 5.91
C ILE A 31 -16.57 -2.02 7.27
N ASN A 32 -16.56 -3.06 8.11
CA ASN A 32 -15.94 -3.03 9.43
C ASN A 32 -14.71 -3.98 9.48
N PRO A 33 -13.86 -3.86 10.52
CA PRO A 33 -12.67 -4.71 10.67
C PRO A 33 -12.96 -6.21 10.63
N ASP A 34 -14.09 -6.66 11.18
CA ASP A 34 -14.48 -8.09 11.17
C ASP A 34 -14.76 -8.60 9.76
N GLN A 35 -15.41 -7.79 8.93
CA GLN A 35 -15.63 -8.11 7.51
C GLN A 35 -14.29 -8.22 6.77
N ILE A 36 -13.36 -7.29 7.00
CA ILE A 36 -12.03 -7.35 6.41
C ILE A 36 -11.29 -8.61 6.85
N GLN A 37 -11.35 -8.98 8.12
CA GLN A 37 -10.73 -10.23 8.58
C GLN A 37 -11.32 -11.45 7.88
N ARG A 38 -12.65 -11.52 7.74
CA ARG A 38 -13.31 -12.62 7.01
C ARG A 38 -12.85 -12.69 5.55
N ASP A 39 -12.72 -11.54 4.91
CA ASP A 39 -12.46 -11.46 3.47
C ASP A 39 -10.98 -11.60 3.09
N THR A 40 -10.06 -11.28 4.01
CA THR A 40 -8.61 -11.16 3.73
C THR A 40 -7.72 -11.99 4.66
N GLY A 41 -8.26 -12.51 5.76
CA GLY A 41 -7.48 -13.18 6.80
C GLY A 41 -6.54 -12.27 7.59
N VAL A 42 -6.60 -10.95 7.42
CA VAL A 42 -5.88 -10.00 8.29
C VAL A 42 -6.62 -9.86 9.61
N THR A 43 -5.94 -10.05 10.74
CA THR A 43 -6.61 -10.08 12.04
C THR A 43 -7.23 -8.72 12.38
N VAL A 44 -8.41 -8.75 13.00
CA VAL A 44 -9.11 -7.55 13.51
C VAL A 44 -8.17 -6.73 14.38
N ARG A 45 -7.36 -7.38 15.23
CA ARG A 45 -6.33 -6.72 16.04
C ARG A 45 -5.36 -5.88 15.22
N THR A 46 -4.88 -6.38 14.09
CA THR A 46 -3.95 -5.63 13.22
C THR A 46 -4.64 -4.38 12.64
N ILE A 47 -5.90 -4.52 12.25
CA ILE A 47 -6.71 -3.45 11.66
C ILE A 47 -7.02 -2.38 12.72
N THR A 48 -7.50 -2.79 13.90
CA THR A 48 -7.87 -1.88 14.99
C THR A 48 -6.67 -1.17 15.59
N ASN A 49 -5.51 -1.85 15.71
CA ASN A 49 -4.26 -1.20 16.11
C ASN A 49 -3.91 -0.03 15.17
N SER A 50 -4.12 -0.20 13.86
CA SER A 50 -3.86 0.88 12.90
C SER A 50 -4.85 2.04 13.09
N ILE A 51 -6.14 1.73 13.24
CA ILE A 51 -7.23 2.72 13.37
C ILE A 51 -7.14 3.52 14.66
N TYR A 52 -6.89 2.86 15.80
CA TYR A 52 -6.99 3.48 17.13
C TYR A 52 -5.64 3.90 17.71
N GLU A 53 -4.56 3.16 17.42
CA GLU A 53 -3.23 3.48 17.93
C GLU A 53 -2.41 4.30 16.93
N GLY A 54 -2.96 4.59 15.75
CA GLY A 54 -2.29 5.37 14.71
C GLY A 54 -1.08 4.69 14.09
N LYS A 55 -0.96 3.35 14.23
CA LYS A 55 0.11 2.57 13.61
C LYS A 55 -0.04 2.55 12.09
N PRO A 56 1.05 2.68 11.31
CA PRO A 56 1.00 2.58 9.85
C PRO A 56 0.34 1.28 9.38
N LEU A 57 -0.33 1.28 8.22
CA LEU A 57 -0.93 0.07 7.70
C LEU A 57 0.18 -0.87 7.24
N GLY A 58 0.19 -2.09 7.78
CA GLY A 58 1.15 -3.10 7.37
C GLY A 58 1.01 -3.47 5.89
N ALA A 59 2.12 -3.79 5.23
CA ALA A 59 2.16 -4.17 3.81
C ALA A 59 1.17 -5.29 3.45
N LYS A 60 0.96 -6.25 4.36
CA LYS A 60 -0.06 -7.31 4.18
C LYS A 60 -1.45 -6.70 4.05
N LEU A 61 -1.86 -5.87 5.03
CA LEU A 61 -3.19 -5.25 5.01
C LEU A 61 -3.41 -4.43 3.73
N LEU A 62 -2.43 -3.60 3.34
CA LEU A 62 -2.49 -2.79 2.11
C LEU A 62 -2.71 -3.63 0.85
N ARG A 63 -1.96 -4.74 0.70
CA ARG A 63 -2.10 -5.63 -0.47
C ARG A 63 -3.45 -6.31 -0.50
N GLU A 64 -3.92 -6.79 0.65
CA GLU A 64 -5.19 -7.50 0.75
C GLU A 64 -6.38 -6.58 0.49
N VAL A 65 -6.39 -5.36 1.03
CA VAL A 65 -7.51 -4.44 0.79
C VAL A 65 -7.52 -3.95 -0.66
N HIS A 66 -6.36 -3.76 -1.26
CA HIS A 66 -6.25 -3.48 -2.69
C HIS A 66 -6.80 -4.64 -3.52
N ALA A 67 -6.36 -5.88 -3.26
CA ALA A 67 -6.79 -7.05 -4.01
C ALA A 67 -8.30 -7.35 -3.84
N LYS A 68 -8.85 -7.16 -2.64
CA LYS A 68 -10.23 -7.52 -2.34
C LYS A 68 -11.23 -6.42 -2.69
N TYR A 69 -10.87 -5.16 -2.46
CA TYR A 69 -11.80 -4.03 -2.53
C TYR A 69 -11.44 -2.99 -3.60
N GLY A 70 -10.34 -3.19 -4.34
CA GLY A 70 -9.91 -2.29 -5.41
C GLY A 70 -9.49 -0.92 -4.89
N VAL A 71 -9.01 -0.81 -3.64
CA VAL A 71 -8.52 0.46 -3.10
C VAL A 71 -7.08 0.72 -3.55
N SER A 72 -6.80 1.93 -4.00
CA SER A 72 -5.46 2.34 -4.43
C SER A 72 -4.52 2.45 -3.23
N ILE A 73 -3.42 1.68 -3.27
CA ILE A 73 -2.36 1.77 -2.25
C ILE A 73 -1.69 3.16 -2.30
N ASP A 74 -1.49 3.71 -3.50
CA ASP A 74 -0.90 5.04 -3.66
C ASP A 74 -1.77 6.11 -2.99
N TRP A 75 -3.08 6.02 -3.17
CA TRP A 75 -4.01 6.93 -2.51
C TRP A 75 -4.04 6.72 -1.00
N LEU A 76 -4.06 5.47 -0.52
CA LEU A 76 -4.02 5.18 0.92
C LEU A 76 -2.78 5.79 1.59
N VAL A 77 -1.60 5.56 1.04
CA VAL A 77 -0.33 5.96 1.68
C VAL A 77 -0.01 7.43 1.44
N SER A 78 -0.20 7.95 0.21
CA SER A 78 0.23 9.31 -0.16
C SER A 78 -0.90 10.33 -0.26
N GLY A 79 -2.16 9.89 -0.39
CA GLY A 79 -3.31 10.75 -0.67
C GLY A 79 -3.38 11.26 -2.11
N LYS A 80 -2.49 10.81 -3.00
CA LYS A 80 -2.48 11.18 -4.41
C LYS A 80 -3.25 10.16 -5.24
N GLY A 81 -3.98 10.63 -6.25
CA GLY A 81 -4.79 9.79 -7.15
C GLY A 81 -6.21 9.55 -6.64
N GLN A 82 -6.88 8.55 -7.22
CA GLN A 82 -8.24 8.16 -6.86
C GLN A 82 -8.25 7.09 -5.76
N MET A 83 -9.31 7.08 -4.94
CA MET A 83 -9.50 6.11 -3.86
C MET A 83 -9.62 4.68 -4.40
N PHE A 84 -10.42 4.50 -5.44
CA PHE A 84 -10.63 3.21 -6.09
C PHE A 84 -9.90 3.18 -7.42
N VAL A 85 -9.34 2.03 -7.75
CA VAL A 85 -8.92 1.72 -9.11
C VAL A 85 -10.18 1.25 -9.86
N ASP A 86 -10.66 2.05 -10.80
CA ASP A 86 -11.85 1.72 -11.58
C ASP A 86 -11.59 0.46 -12.43
N SER A 87 -12.39 -0.57 -12.15
CA SER A 87 -12.68 -1.77 -12.94
C SER A 87 -11.83 -3.05 -12.74
N PRO A 88 -12.46 -4.24 -12.85
CA PRO A 88 -11.88 -5.56 -12.50
C PRO A 88 -10.71 -6.01 -13.38
N ASP A 89 -10.44 -5.32 -14.48
CA ASP A 89 -9.42 -5.68 -15.45
C ASP A 89 -8.00 -5.24 -15.06
N TYR A 90 -7.86 -4.40 -14.03
CA TYR A 90 -6.54 -4.01 -13.51
C TYR A 90 -5.79 -5.16 -12.81
N HIS A 91 -6.48 -6.23 -12.43
CA HIS A 91 -5.84 -7.43 -11.86
C HIS A 91 -5.25 -8.37 -12.92
N LEU A 92 -5.66 -8.25 -14.19
CA LEU A 92 -5.21 -9.11 -15.30
C LEU A 92 -4.27 -8.39 -16.29
N LYS A 93 -4.11 -7.07 -16.16
CA LYS A 93 -3.19 -6.27 -16.99
C LYS A 93 -2.09 -5.58 -16.20
N ILE A 94 -1.43 -6.33 -15.31
CA ILE A 94 0.02 -6.11 -15.22
C ILE A 94 0.59 -6.84 -16.45
N SER A 95 0.42 -6.24 -17.63
CA SER A 95 1.27 -6.59 -18.75
C SER A 95 2.68 -6.33 -18.25
N GLU A 96 3.46 -7.38 -18.05
CA GLU A 96 4.91 -7.22 -18.16
C GLU A 96 5.12 -6.56 -19.51
N PRO A 97 5.63 -5.31 -19.57
CA PRO A 97 6.02 -4.77 -20.84
C PRO A 97 7.19 -5.62 -21.29
N SER A 98 6.93 -6.42 -22.33
CA SER A 98 7.93 -6.95 -23.22
C SER A 98 8.96 -5.86 -23.51
N SER A 99 10.15 -6.01 -22.91
CA SER A 99 11.45 -5.51 -23.34
C SER A 99 11.66 -4.04 -23.74
N GLU A 100 10.75 -3.11 -23.43
CA GLU A 100 11.05 -1.68 -23.54
C GLU A 100 10.55 -0.96 -22.28
N TYR A 101 11.51 -0.51 -21.45
CA TYR A 101 11.22 0.37 -20.32
C TYR A 101 10.66 1.68 -20.87
N VAL A 102 9.34 1.76 -21.01
CA VAL A 102 8.67 3.00 -21.39
C VAL A 102 8.92 3.99 -20.26
N ALA A 103 9.65 5.07 -20.56
CA ALA A 103 10.05 6.13 -19.62
C ALA A 103 8.88 6.87 -18.94
N ASP A 104 7.64 6.41 -19.15
CA ASP A 104 6.40 7.07 -18.74
C ASP A 104 5.54 6.22 -17.77
N ASP A 105 6.04 5.08 -17.27
CA ASP A 105 5.34 4.35 -16.19
C ASP A 105 5.43 5.15 -14.86
N PRO A 106 4.29 5.65 -14.31
CA PRO A 106 4.29 6.42 -13.07
C PRO A 106 4.85 5.64 -11.87
N ARG A 107 4.70 4.32 -11.86
CA ARG A 107 5.21 3.46 -10.79
C ARG A 107 6.72 3.29 -10.91
N PHE A 108 7.23 3.08 -12.12
CA PHE A 108 8.66 3.05 -12.39
C PHE A 108 9.32 4.36 -11.96
N ASN A 109 8.74 5.49 -12.37
CA ASN A 109 9.24 6.82 -12.04
C ASN A 109 9.26 7.09 -10.52
N ARG A 110 8.28 6.58 -9.76
CA ARG A 110 8.29 6.66 -8.29
C ARG A 110 9.39 5.82 -7.65
N VAL A 111 9.62 4.60 -8.13
CA VAL A 111 10.68 3.72 -7.60
C VAL A 111 12.04 4.34 -7.90
N ILE A 112 12.25 4.82 -9.12
CA ILE A 112 13.48 5.52 -9.50
C ILE A 112 13.68 6.78 -8.65
N GLY A 113 12.64 7.59 -8.47
CA GLY A 113 12.71 8.79 -7.64
C GLY A 113 13.11 8.48 -6.19
N LEU A 114 12.54 7.43 -5.59
CA LEU A 114 12.90 7.01 -4.23
C LEU A 114 14.36 6.56 -4.13
N VAL A 115 14.83 5.77 -5.09
CA VAL A 115 16.23 5.33 -5.12
C VAL A 115 17.16 6.53 -5.34
N GLN A 116 16.84 7.44 -6.25
CA GLN A 116 17.64 8.63 -6.50
C GLN A 116 17.71 9.55 -5.28
N GLU A 117 16.58 9.81 -4.61
CA GLU A 117 16.54 10.59 -3.37
C GLU A 117 17.42 9.96 -2.29
N PHE A 118 17.36 8.63 -2.13
CA PHE A 118 18.26 7.93 -1.21
C PHE A 118 19.73 8.13 -1.60
N MET A 119 20.09 7.87 -2.86
CA MET A 119 21.48 7.97 -3.34
C MET A 119 22.03 9.40 -3.28
N MET A 120 21.19 10.43 -3.34
CA MET A 120 21.61 11.83 -3.22
C MET A 120 21.92 12.25 -1.78
N ASN A 121 21.26 11.65 -0.80
CA ASN A 121 21.38 12.04 0.62
C ASN A 121 22.24 11.08 1.45
N ALA A 122 22.44 9.85 0.96
CA ALA A 122 23.23 8.82 1.62
C ALA A 122 24.75 9.09 1.51
N ASP A 123 25.50 8.58 2.47
CA ASP A 123 26.96 8.48 2.37
C ASP A 123 27.40 7.26 1.53
N ASP A 124 28.71 7.10 1.31
CA ASP A 124 29.22 6.05 0.43
C ASP A 124 29.02 4.63 0.99
N ASP A 125 29.00 4.48 2.31
CA ASP A 125 28.76 3.19 2.97
C ASP A 125 27.28 2.80 2.85
N GLU A 126 26.37 3.76 3.05
CA GLU A 126 24.92 3.58 2.92
C GLU A 126 24.50 3.28 1.47
N LYS A 127 25.12 3.92 0.47
CA LYS A 127 24.93 3.59 -0.94
C LYS A 127 25.39 2.17 -1.24
N THR A 128 26.57 1.80 -0.75
CA THR A 128 27.14 0.46 -0.92
C THR A 128 26.26 -0.61 -0.27
N TRP A 129 25.69 -0.31 0.89
CA TRP A 129 24.72 -1.17 1.56
C TRP A 129 23.47 -1.37 0.71
N LEU A 130 22.87 -0.31 0.16
CA LEU A 130 21.68 -0.42 -0.67
C LEU A 130 21.94 -1.27 -1.92
N GLU A 131 23.06 -1.04 -2.61
CA GLU A 131 23.43 -1.86 -3.76
C GLU A 131 23.55 -3.35 -3.41
N THR A 132 24.17 -3.64 -2.27
CA THR A 132 24.38 -5.01 -1.78
C THR A 132 23.04 -5.68 -1.49
N GLN A 133 22.13 -4.98 -0.79
CA GLN A 133 20.79 -5.49 -0.50
C GLN A 133 19.99 -5.74 -1.79
N MET A 134 20.06 -4.83 -2.75
CA MET A 134 19.36 -4.99 -4.03
C MET A 134 19.91 -6.20 -4.80
N LYS A 135 21.24 -6.38 -4.87
CA LYS A 135 21.88 -7.53 -5.53
C LYS A 135 21.43 -8.87 -4.94
N PHE A 136 21.40 -9.00 -3.61
CA PHE A 136 20.99 -10.24 -2.96
C PHE A 136 19.51 -10.55 -3.15
N ASN A 137 18.64 -9.55 -3.00
CA ASN A 137 17.20 -9.77 -2.98
C ASN A 137 16.60 -9.85 -4.40
N ILE A 138 17.10 -9.07 -5.37
CA ILE A 138 16.56 -9.07 -6.74
C ILE A 138 16.69 -10.43 -7.42
N ALA A 139 17.79 -11.16 -7.18
CA ALA A 139 17.96 -12.50 -7.75
C ALA A 139 16.88 -13.48 -7.28
N GLN A 140 16.53 -13.43 -5.99
CA GLN A 140 15.47 -14.25 -5.42
C GLN A 140 14.10 -13.85 -5.94
N PHE A 141 13.83 -12.55 -6.07
CA PHE A 141 12.59 -12.05 -6.65
C PHE A 141 12.43 -12.45 -8.12
N LYS A 142 13.51 -12.38 -8.92
CA LYS A 142 13.49 -12.84 -10.32
C LYS A 142 13.12 -14.31 -10.40
N GLN A 143 13.75 -15.18 -9.61
CA GLN A 143 13.41 -16.60 -9.57
C GLN A 143 11.95 -16.86 -9.16
N PHE A 144 11.45 -16.14 -8.16
CA PHE A 144 10.05 -16.25 -7.74
C PHE A 144 9.07 -15.85 -8.85
N LEU A 145 9.37 -14.77 -9.58
CA LEU A 145 8.52 -14.31 -10.69
C LEU A 145 8.58 -15.23 -11.91
N SER A 146 9.74 -15.82 -12.22
CA SER A 146 9.88 -16.78 -13.32
C SER A 146 9.21 -18.13 -13.07
N ASN A 147 8.90 -18.46 -11.81
CA ASN A 147 8.23 -19.71 -11.42
C ASN A 147 6.71 -19.58 -11.25
N LYS A 148 6.12 -18.43 -11.62
CA LYS A 148 4.67 -18.22 -11.71
C LYS A 148 4.17 -18.48 -13.13
#